data_AF-A0A5R9F455-F1
#
_entry.id   AF-A0A5R9F455-F1
#
_cell.length_a   1.000
_cell.length_b   1.000
_cell.length_c   1.000
_cell.angle_alpha   90.00
_cell.angle_beta   90.00
_cell.angle_gamma   90.00
#
_symmetry.space_group_name_H-M   'P 1'
#
loop_
_entity.id
_entity.type
_entity.pdbx_description
1 polymer ?
#
loop_
_entity_poly.entity_id
_entity_poly.type
_entity_poly.pdbx_seq_one_letter_code
_entity_poly.pdbx_strand_id
1 'polypeptide(L)'
;MPGGRLEKNESPKEGTAREVLEETGFIVKVEHLIAVYSAPEKDDLVLLFKATITGETGWWPNDEIEQIEFFERDNLPERLHPRNRKRIEDAYNNKVSHFVVF
;
A
#
# COMPACT_ATOMS: atom_id res chain seq x y z
N MET A 1 1.83 -4.58 -3.20
CA MET A 1 1.73 -3.27 -2.54
C MET A 1 1.67 -3.58 -1.06
N PRO A 2 2.56 -3.00 -0.25
CA PRO A 2 2.57 -3.29 1.18
C PRO A 2 1.28 -2.87 1.86
N GLY A 3 0.85 -3.67 2.82
CA GLY A 3 -0.29 -3.35 3.66
C GLY A 3 -0.94 -4.57 4.29
N GLY A 4 -1.29 -4.41 5.56
CA GLY A 4 -2.00 -5.38 6.36
C GLY A 4 -3.03 -4.73 7.27
N ARG A 5 -3.42 -5.46 8.31
CA ARG A 5 -4.39 -4.99 9.30
C ARG A 5 -3.71 -4.07 10.30
N LEU A 6 -4.46 -3.09 10.79
CA LEU A 6 -3.98 -2.27 11.90
C LEU A 6 -3.89 -3.09 13.16
N GLU A 7 -2.82 -2.86 13.91
CA GLU A 7 -2.65 -3.40 15.25
C GLU A 7 -3.39 -2.55 16.30
N LYS A 8 -3.47 -3.09 17.53
CA LYS A 8 -4.11 -2.39 18.63
C LYS A 8 -3.31 -1.12 18.99
N ASN A 9 -4.01 0.00 19.13
CA ASN A 9 -3.45 1.32 19.42
C ASN A 9 -2.54 1.88 18.32
N GLU A 10 -2.67 1.37 17.09
CA GLU A 10 -1.92 1.84 15.92
C GLU A 10 -2.80 2.81 15.10
N SER A 11 -2.25 3.96 14.74
CA SER A 11 -2.90 4.85 13.76
C SER A 11 -2.71 4.30 12.33
N PRO A 12 -3.59 4.64 11.38
CA PRO A 12 -3.43 4.20 9.99
C PRO A 12 -2.08 4.56 9.34
N LYS A 13 -1.49 5.68 9.75
CA LYS A 13 -0.16 6.09 9.26
C LYS A 13 0.96 5.26 9.86
N GLU A 14 0.86 4.91 11.14
CA GLU A 14 1.83 4.02 11.81
C GLU A 14 1.78 2.63 11.18
N GLY A 15 0.58 2.08 10.99
CA GLY A 15 0.42 0.78 10.32
C GLY A 15 0.95 0.78 8.90
N THR A 16 0.69 1.84 8.12
CA THR A 16 1.27 1.96 6.77
C THR A 16 2.81 1.95 6.83
N ALA A 17 3.43 2.66 7.77
CA ALA A 17 4.88 2.71 7.88
C ALA A 17 5.47 1.37 8.35
N ARG A 18 4.82 0.69 9.30
CA ARG A 18 5.21 -0.64 9.80
C ARG A 18 5.15 -1.68 8.68
N GLU A 19 4.01 -1.80 8.00
CA GLU A 19 3.82 -2.79 6.93
C GLU A 19 4.83 -2.60 5.79
N VAL A 20 5.11 -1.36 5.39
CA VAL A 20 6.16 -1.09 4.39
C VAL A 20 7.52 -1.55 4.90
N LEU A 21 7.88 -1.28 6.15
CA LEU A 21 9.16 -1.70 6.71
C LEU A 21 9.27 -3.23 6.80
N GLU A 22 8.24 -3.91 7.29
CA GLU A 22 8.21 -5.37 7.46
C GLU A 22 8.27 -6.08 6.12
N GLU A 23 7.45 -5.65 5.16
CA GLU A 23 7.35 -6.29 3.86
C GLU A 23 8.50 -5.95 2.91
N THR A 24 9.16 -4.80 3.09
CA THR A 24 10.13 -4.29 2.09
C THR A 24 11.46 -3.79 2.61
N GLY A 25 11.62 -3.65 3.93
CA GLY A 25 12.80 -3.03 4.53
C GLY A 25 12.94 -1.53 4.26
N PHE A 26 11.98 -0.90 3.57
CA PHE A 26 12.00 0.55 3.33
C PHE A 26 11.43 1.33 4.51
N ILE A 27 12.11 2.43 4.84
CA ILE A 27 11.61 3.44 5.78
C ILE A 27 10.91 4.51 4.96
N VAL A 28 9.66 4.80 5.30
CA VAL A 28 8.84 5.77 4.57
C VAL A 28 8.30 6.89 5.45
N LYS A 29 8.17 8.08 4.84
CA LYS A 29 7.34 9.16 5.34
C LYS A 29 5.94 9.03 4.72
N VAL A 30 4.93 8.75 5.55
CA VAL A 30 3.52 8.68 5.13
C VAL A 30 2.93 10.08 5.00
N GLU A 31 2.57 10.47 3.77
CA GLU A 31 2.17 11.83 3.44
C GLU A 31 0.66 12.05 3.68
N HIS A 32 -0.17 11.63 2.74
CA HIS A 32 -1.61 11.89 2.74
C HIS A 32 -2.41 10.66 2.27
N LEU A 33 -3.68 10.62 2.70
CA LEU A 33 -4.64 9.61 2.27
C LEU A 33 -5.08 9.89 0.83
N ILE A 34 -4.98 8.88 -0.02
CA ILE A 34 -5.43 8.93 -1.42
C ILE A 34 -6.90 8.50 -1.50
N ALA A 35 -7.22 7.35 -0.92
CA ALA A 35 -8.56 6.76 -1.02
C ALA A 35 -8.88 5.82 0.14
N VAL A 36 -10.17 5.67 0.41
CA VAL A 36 -10.72 4.63 1.28
C VAL A 36 -11.54 3.69 0.43
N TYR A 37 -11.26 2.40 0.53
CA TYR A 37 -12.01 1.35 -0.15
C TYR A 37 -12.78 0.52 0.87
N SER A 38 -14.10 0.46 0.73
CA SER A 38 -14.93 -0.48 1.47
C SER A 38 -14.97 -1.80 0.73
N ALA A 39 -14.60 -2.87 1.42
CA ALA A 39 -14.70 -4.26 0.96
C ALA A 39 -15.68 -5.00 1.89
N PRO A 40 -17.00 -4.74 1.77
CA PRO A 40 -18.00 -5.27 2.70
C PRO A 40 -18.04 -6.80 2.72
N GLU A 41 -17.69 -7.46 1.63
CA GLU A 41 -17.60 -8.93 1.58
C GLU A 41 -16.48 -9.51 2.46
N LYS A 42 -15.55 -8.67 2.93
CA LYS A 42 -14.48 -9.02 3.87
C LYS A 42 -14.60 -8.33 5.22
N ASP A 43 -15.67 -7.55 5.42
CA ASP A 43 -15.82 -6.65 6.58
C ASP A 43 -14.63 -5.70 6.79
N ASP A 44 -13.95 -5.31 5.69
CA ASP A 44 -12.72 -4.51 5.74
C ASP A 44 -12.91 -3.09 5.15
N LEU A 45 -12.23 -2.12 5.74
CA LEU A 45 -11.93 -0.83 5.13
C LEU A 45 -10.43 -0.76 4.81
N VAL A 46 -10.08 -0.51 3.56
CA VAL A 46 -8.69 -0.37 3.12
C VAL A 46 -8.37 1.09 2.86
N LEU A 47 -7.39 1.62 3.59
CA LEU A 47 -6.92 2.98 3.43
C LEU A 47 -5.64 2.98 2.59
N LEU A 48 -5.64 3.75 1.50
CA LEU A 48 -4.50 3.88 0.60
C LEU A 48 -3.80 5.20 0.85
N PHE A 49 -2.51 5.16 1.20
CA PHE A 49 -1.71 6.36 1.44
C PHE A 49 -0.64 6.57 0.37
N LYS A 50 -0.33 7.85 0.11
CA LYS A 50 0.92 8.24 -0.53
C LYS A 50 2.03 8.21 0.51
N ALA A 51 3.16 7.58 0.18
CA ALA A 51 4.34 7.58 1.01
C ALA A 51 5.59 7.82 0.17
N THR A 52 6.60 8.41 0.80
CA THR A 52 7.90 8.70 0.19
C THR A 52 8.97 7.90 0.92
N ILE A 53 9.77 7.13 0.18
CA ILE A 53 10.91 6.39 0.74
C ILE A 53 11.96 7.39 1.20
N THR A 54 12.37 7.26 2.46
CA THR A 54 13.35 8.13 3.12
C THR A 54 14.61 7.39 3.56
N GLY A 55 14.61 6.06 3.48
CA GLY A 55 15.74 5.22 3.81
C GLY A 55 15.39 3.74 3.68
N GLU A 56 16.33 2.88 4.03
CA GLU A 56 16.18 1.42 4.01
C GLU A 56 17.01 0.79 5.12
N THR A 57 16.53 -0.33 5.66
CA THR A 57 17.25 -1.17 6.62
C THR A 57 17.80 -2.45 6.00
N GLY A 58 17.48 -2.70 4.73
CA GLY A 58 17.69 -3.98 4.04
C GLY A 58 16.50 -4.92 4.22
N TRP A 59 16.32 -5.81 3.25
CA TRP A 59 15.23 -6.77 3.18
C TRP A 59 15.72 -8.10 2.60
N TRP A 60 15.09 -9.20 3.00
CA TRP A 60 15.38 -10.55 2.52
C TRP A 60 14.07 -11.28 2.20
N PRO A 61 14.05 -12.11 1.14
CA PRO A 61 12.89 -12.94 0.82
C PRO A 61 12.46 -13.81 2.00
N ASN A 62 11.15 -14.00 2.14
CA ASN A 62 10.54 -14.84 3.14
C ASN A 62 9.36 -15.62 2.53
N ASP A 63 8.64 -16.38 3.36
CA ASP A 63 7.51 -17.21 2.91
C ASP A 63 6.32 -16.40 2.36
N GLU A 64 6.25 -15.09 2.64
CA GLU A 64 5.19 -14.20 2.19
C GLU A 64 5.58 -13.42 0.92
N ILE A 65 6.84 -13.00 0.83
CA ILE A 65 7.35 -12.14 -0.24
C ILE A 65 8.65 -12.72 -0.79
N GLU A 66 8.58 -13.23 -2.01
CA GLU A 66 9.73 -13.80 -2.72
C GLU A 66 10.59 -12.73 -3.38
N GLN A 67 10.01 -11.60 -3.78
CA GLN A 67 10.69 -10.57 -4.57
C GLN A 67 10.04 -9.19 -4.41
N ILE A 68 10.88 -8.15 -4.50
CA ILE A 68 10.47 -6.74 -4.54
C ILE A 68 11.08 -6.09 -5.78
N GLU A 69 10.26 -5.36 -6.51
CA GLU A 69 10.68 -4.57 -7.66
C GLU A 69 9.93 -3.23 -7.71
N PHE A 70 10.58 -2.25 -8.33
CA PHE A 70 9.96 -0.99 -8.71
C PHE A 70 9.49 -1.07 -10.16
N PHE A 71 8.26 -0.65 -10.39
CA PHE A 71 7.65 -0.63 -11.71
C PHE A 71 7.31 0.80 -12.11
N GLU A 72 7.63 1.15 -13.35
CA GLU A 72 7.11 2.37 -13.96
C GLU A 72 5.59 2.26 -14.16
N ARG A 73 4.91 3.41 -14.11
CA ARG A 73 3.45 3.50 -14.26
C ARG A 73 2.93 2.73 -15.48
N ASP A 74 3.61 2.90 -16.61
CA ASP A 74 3.16 2.37 -17.90
C ASP A 74 3.73 0.97 -18.19
N ASN A 75 4.51 0.42 -17.24
CA ASN A 75 5.14 -0.90 -17.33
C ASN A 75 4.86 -1.74 -16.08
N LEU A 76 3.59 -1.83 -15.69
CA LEU A 76 3.14 -2.70 -14.61
C LEU A 76 3.09 -4.17 -15.07
N PRO A 77 3.37 -5.15 -14.18
CA PRO A 77 3.24 -6.56 -14.51
C PRO A 77 1.86 -6.92 -15.05
N GLU A 78 1.81 -7.80 -16.05
CA GLU A 78 0.55 -8.30 -16.60
C GLU A 78 -0.31 -8.98 -15.53
N ARG A 79 0.33 -9.80 -14.69
CA ARG A 79 -0.28 -10.51 -13.57
C ARG A 79 -0.34 -9.63 -12.32
N LEU A 80 -1.17 -8.59 -12.36
CA LEU A 80 -1.46 -7.74 -11.20
C LEU A 80 -2.90 -7.95 -10.75
N HIS A 81 -3.10 -8.19 -9.45
CA HIS A 81 -4.45 -8.32 -8.89
C HIS A 81 -5.32 -7.07 -9.22
N PRO A 82 -6.56 -7.23 -9.73
CA PRO A 82 -7.36 -6.11 -10.22
C PRO A 82 -7.54 -4.95 -9.23
N ARG A 83 -7.71 -5.26 -7.93
CA ARG A 83 -7.80 -4.23 -6.88
C ARG A 83 -6.53 -3.40 -6.75
N ASN A 84 -5.35 -4.00 -6.91
CA ASN A 84 -4.08 -3.28 -6.84
C ASN A 84 -3.88 -2.41 -8.08
N ARG A 85 -4.27 -2.90 -9.28
CA ARG A 85 -4.29 -2.08 -10.49
C ARG A 85 -5.15 -0.82 -10.31
N LYS A 86 -6.37 -0.99 -9.81
CA LYS A 86 -7.29 0.11 -9.52
C LYS A 86 -6.70 1.13 -8.52
N ARG A 87 -6.08 0.65 -7.44
CA ARG A 87 -5.41 1.49 -6.44
C ARG A 87 -4.29 2.34 -7.03
N ILE A 88 -3.47 1.74 -7.90
CA ILE A 88 -2.38 2.44 -8.58
C ILE A 88 -2.93 3.51 -9.53
N GLU A 89 -3.95 3.18 -10.33
CA GLU A 89 -4.61 4.14 -11.21
C GLU A 89 -5.22 5.33 -10.44
N ASP A 90 -5.92 5.07 -9.34
CA ASP A 90 -6.51 6.13 -8.51
C ASP A 90 -5.43 7.01 -7.87
N ALA A 91 -4.28 6.45 -7.47
CA ALA A 91 -3.13 7.20 -6.98
C ALA A 91 -2.53 8.14 -8.03
N TYR A 92 -2.46 7.73 -9.30
CA TYR A 92 -1.96 8.58 -10.39
C TYR A 92 -2.95 9.65 -10.86
N ASN A 93 -4.24 9.47 -10.61
CA ASN A 93 -5.27 10.44 -11.00
C ASN A 93 -5.36 11.66 -10.05
N ASN A 94 -4.38 11.85 -9.15
CA ASN A 94 -4.32 12.95 -8.16
C ASN A 94 -5.65 13.16 -7.40
N LYS A 95 -6.41 12.09 -7.18
CA LYS A 95 -7.62 12.14 -6.36
C LYS A 95 -7.21 12.19 -4.90
N VAL A 96 -7.72 13.19 -4.18
CA VAL A 96 -7.53 13.31 -2.73
C VAL A 96 -8.81 12.85 -2.04
N SER A 97 -8.69 11.87 -1.15
CA SER A 97 -9.73 11.44 -0.20
C SER A 97 -11.07 11.05 -0.85
N HIS A 98 -11.07 10.06 -1.74
CA HIS A 98 -12.30 9.48 -2.29
C HIS A 98 -12.72 8.19 -1.57
N PHE A 99 -14.02 7.98 -1.36
CA PHE A 99 -14.60 6.76 -0.81
C PHE A 99 -15.11 5.87 -1.95
N VAL A 100 -14.63 4.64 -2.04
CA VAL A 100 -14.96 3.67 -3.07
C VAL A 100 -15.54 2.42 -2.41
N VAL A 101 -16.60 1.85 -2.96
CA VAL A 101 -17.14 0.54 -2.54
C VAL A 101 -16.74 -0.48 -3.60
N PHE A 102 -16.02 -1.53 -3.20
CA PHE A 102 -15.64 -2.63 -4.09
C PHE A 102 -16.79 -3.61 -4.32
#